data_AF-A0A2V6FL31-F1
#
_entry.id   AF-A0A2V6FL31-F1
#
_cell.length_a   1.000
_cell.length_b   1.000
_cell.length_c   1.000
_cell.angle_alpha   90.00
_cell.angle_beta   90.00
_cell.angle_gamma   90.00
#
_symmetry.space_group_name_H-M   'P 1'
#
loop_
_entity.id
_entity.type
_entity.pdbx_description
1 polymer ?
#
loop_
_entity_poly.entity_id
_entity_poly.type
_entity_poly.pdbx_seq_one_letter_code
_entity_poly.pdbx_strand_id
1 'polypeptide(L)'
;KAERLGIISTELRVSLEKIGKGLFYPDRNYSTVLRHALENGSSQPELTRLQQWLPNHRVNQKRDDALLMLRVIRDQLEQGLRRKTVSYSFEQTAMWQSAQRQAGELRFDSNGYGDSVTLESLLDELRLEGPKYKEHRNEALRRFFALREAERLRLNVDAQRKRTTEAEFRQERDLVDTAALKHWMTNNDLSCHQFDTLMIDEARVKWVQKLAEVAARSCLPEQLRLSGDYPRLVARAAHKNGLLHSMRMRNPRLESVGLTYGELLRWYFEKVLGHTVPADIDKYARDLGFASPDAFRRALLREYLYQRYERRNETSSERFG
;
A
#
# COMPACT_ATOMS: atom_id res chain seq x y z
N LYS A 1 19.27 -35.31 38.06
CA LYS A 1 18.67 -35.43 39.42
C LYS A 1 18.32 -36.87 39.75
N ALA A 2 17.62 -37.59 38.86
CA ALA A 2 17.30 -39.02 39.01
C ALA A 2 18.54 -39.91 39.27
N GLU A 3 19.60 -39.77 38.47
CA GLU A 3 20.89 -40.48 38.64
C GLU A 3 21.52 -40.25 40.03
N ARG A 4 21.67 -38.98 40.44
CA ARG A 4 22.19 -38.62 41.78
C ARG A 4 21.39 -39.20 42.95
N LEU A 5 20.11 -39.50 42.75
CA LEU A 5 19.22 -40.09 43.75
C LEU A 5 19.08 -41.62 43.60
N GLY A 6 19.84 -42.25 42.70
CA GLY A 6 19.81 -43.69 42.48
C GLY A 6 18.54 -44.21 41.80
N ILE A 7 17.72 -43.33 41.22
CA ILE A 7 16.48 -43.71 40.52
C ILE A 7 16.79 -44.43 39.19
N ILE A 8 17.85 -43.99 38.51
CA ILE A 8 18.37 -44.57 37.28
C ILE A 8 19.89 -44.70 37.34
N SER A 9 20.44 -45.63 36.57
CA SER A 9 21.87 -45.75 36.32
C SER A 9 22.43 -44.61 35.46
N THR A 10 23.75 -44.47 35.48
CA THR A 10 24.48 -43.53 34.61
C THR A 10 24.32 -43.92 33.15
N GLU A 11 24.33 -45.22 32.87
CA GLU A 11 24.15 -45.80 31.54
C GLU A 11 22.78 -45.43 30.96
N LEU A 12 21.72 -45.59 31.76
CA LEU A 12 20.37 -45.21 31.33
C LEU A 12 20.25 -43.70 31.13
N ARG A 13 20.84 -42.88 32.00
CA ARG A 13 20.86 -41.41 31.81
C ARG A 13 21.47 -41.05 30.45
N VAL A 14 22.64 -41.58 30.14
CA VAL A 14 23.35 -41.31 28.86
C VAL A 14 22.50 -41.75 27.66
N SER A 15 21.85 -42.92 27.75
CA SER A 15 20.96 -43.41 26.70
C SER A 15 19.76 -42.48 26.47
N LEU A 16 19.07 -42.06 27.55
CA LEU A 16 17.92 -41.17 27.46
C LEU A 16 18.31 -39.79 26.89
N GLU A 17 19.47 -39.26 27.25
CA GLU A 17 19.99 -37.99 26.70
C GLU A 17 20.30 -38.10 25.21
N LYS A 18 20.89 -39.22 24.77
CA LYS A 18 21.17 -39.47 23.36
C LYS A 18 19.88 -39.54 22.55
N ILE A 19 18.88 -40.28 23.04
CA ILE A 19 17.55 -40.39 22.43
C ILE A 19 16.91 -39.00 22.34
N GLY A 20 16.89 -38.24 23.44
CA GLY A 20 16.32 -36.90 23.49
C GLY A 20 16.97 -35.94 22.48
N LYS A 21 18.29 -35.99 22.32
CA LYS A 21 19.02 -35.16 21.33
C LYS A 21 18.73 -35.54 19.88
N GLY A 22 18.41 -36.82 19.62
CA GLY A 22 18.09 -37.33 18.28
C GLY A 22 16.66 -37.03 17.81
N LEU A 23 15.74 -36.69 18.71
CA LEU A 23 14.35 -36.39 18.38
C LEU A 23 14.17 -34.98 17.80
N PHE A 24 13.17 -34.81 16.94
CA PHE A 24 12.69 -33.50 16.50
C PHE A 24 12.15 -32.71 17.70
N TYR A 25 12.36 -31.38 17.74
CA TYR A 25 12.17 -30.59 18.97
C TYR A 25 10.77 -30.69 19.63
N PRO A 26 9.64 -30.78 18.90
CA PRO A 26 8.31 -30.95 19.51
C PRO A 26 8.14 -32.30 20.20
N ASP A 27 8.88 -33.31 19.74
CA ASP A 27 8.77 -34.70 20.21
C ASP A 27 9.67 -34.99 21.41
N ARG A 28 10.49 -34.02 21.85
CA ARG A 28 11.39 -34.14 23.01
C ARG A 28 10.64 -34.06 24.34
N ASN A 29 9.78 -35.04 24.59
CA ASN A 29 9.01 -35.19 25.83
C ASN A 29 9.29 -36.56 26.49
N TYR A 30 9.07 -36.64 27.81
CA TYR A 30 9.42 -37.83 28.58
C TYR A 30 8.71 -39.10 28.10
N SER A 31 7.45 -39.04 27.66
CA SER A 31 6.75 -40.23 27.15
C SER A 31 7.41 -40.77 25.89
N THR A 32 7.78 -39.91 24.95
CA THR A 32 8.47 -40.27 23.71
C THR A 32 9.86 -40.82 23.98
N VAL A 33 10.63 -40.16 24.86
CA VAL A 33 11.99 -40.60 25.23
C VAL A 33 11.97 -41.94 25.96
N LEU A 34 11.05 -42.16 26.91
CA LEU A 34 10.92 -43.42 27.63
C LEU A 34 10.49 -44.56 26.71
N ARG A 35 9.55 -44.31 25.79
CA ARG A 35 9.12 -45.29 24.78
C ARG A 35 10.29 -45.72 23.89
N HIS A 36 11.05 -44.77 23.33
CA HIS A 36 12.22 -45.10 22.52
C HIS A 36 13.33 -45.80 23.32
N ALA A 37 13.49 -45.49 24.60
CA ALA A 37 14.46 -46.21 25.44
C ALA A 37 14.05 -47.67 25.66
N LEU A 38 12.75 -47.92 25.86
CA LEU A 38 12.20 -49.27 25.96
C LEU A 38 12.37 -50.05 24.64
N GLU A 39 12.01 -49.44 23.51
CA GLU A 39 12.16 -50.03 22.16
C GLU A 39 13.62 -50.38 21.85
N ASN A 40 14.58 -49.60 22.38
CA ASN A 40 16.02 -49.83 22.21
C ASN A 40 16.64 -50.74 23.29
N GLY A 41 15.83 -51.48 24.04
CA GLY A 41 16.31 -52.51 24.98
C GLY A 41 16.86 -51.99 26.31
N SER A 42 16.50 -50.77 26.72
CA SER A 42 16.89 -50.25 28.05
C SER A 42 16.16 -50.98 29.19
N SER A 43 16.76 -50.98 30.39
CA SER A 43 16.26 -51.70 31.56
C SER A 43 14.84 -51.27 31.97
N GLN A 44 13.87 -52.17 31.82
CA GLN A 44 12.46 -51.92 32.14
C GLN A 44 12.24 -51.53 33.63
N PRO A 45 12.88 -52.17 34.63
CA PRO A 45 12.75 -51.74 36.03
C PRO A 45 13.21 -50.31 36.30
N GLU A 46 14.29 -49.86 35.64
CA GLU A 46 14.77 -48.48 35.80
C GLU A 46 13.85 -47.47 35.10
N LEU A 47 13.35 -47.82 33.91
CA LEU A 47 12.36 -47.00 33.20
C LEU A 47 11.07 -46.84 34.00
N THR A 48 10.58 -47.90 34.64
CA THR A 48 9.40 -47.85 35.52
C THR A 48 9.65 -46.95 36.74
N ARG A 49 10.80 -47.09 37.41
CA ARG A 49 11.18 -46.22 38.54
C ARG A 49 11.26 -44.75 38.12
N LEU A 50 11.86 -44.47 36.96
CA LEU A 50 11.92 -43.12 36.41
C LEU A 50 10.53 -42.58 36.08
N GLN A 51 9.67 -43.38 35.44
CA GLN A 51 8.30 -42.99 35.08
C GLN A 51 7.47 -42.62 36.31
N GLN A 52 7.59 -43.39 37.40
CA GLN A 52 6.91 -43.11 38.68
C GLN A 52 7.48 -41.88 39.40
N TRP A 53 8.78 -41.63 39.25
CA TRP A 53 9.45 -40.50 39.90
C TRP A 53 9.17 -39.15 39.21
N LEU A 54 8.99 -39.15 37.89
CA LEU A 54 8.85 -37.95 37.08
C LEU A 54 7.73 -36.99 37.50
N PRO A 55 6.46 -37.39 37.75
CA PRO A 55 5.35 -36.48 38.02
C PRO A 55 5.64 -35.38 39.05
N ASN A 56 6.35 -35.72 40.13
CA ASN A 56 6.64 -34.79 41.23
C ASN A 56 8.03 -34.12 41.13
N HIS A 57 8.82 -34.45 40.10
CA HIS A 57 10.23 -34.05 40.02
C HIS A 57 10.66 -33.54 38.64
N ARG A 58 9.71 -33.25 37.75
CA ARG A 58 10.00 -32.62 36.46
C ARG A 58 10.54 -31.21 36.68
N VAL A 59 11.54 -30.83 35.89
CA VAL A 59 12.04 -29.46 35.81
C VAL A 59 11.62 -28.90 34.45
N ASN A 60 10.90 -27.77 34.46
CA ASN A 60 10.54 -27.07 33.24
C ASN A 60 11.61 -26.01 32.92
N GLN A 61 12.79 -26.48 32.52
CA GLN A 61 13.94 -25.61 32.27
C GLN A 61 13.62 -24.50 31.27
N LYS A 62 12.83 -24.80 30.23
CA LYS A 62 12.40 -23.81 29.24
C LYS A 62 11.60 -22.66 29.87
N ARG A 63 10.69 -22.97 30.80
CA ARG A 63 9.93 -21.94 31.54
C ARG A 63 10.84 -21.13 32.45
N ASP A 64 11.72 -21.80 33.18
CA ASP A 64 12.62 -21.13 34.13
C ASP A 64 13.61 -20.20 33.38
N ASP A 65 14.15 -20.64 32.24
CA ASP A 65 14.98 -19.84 31.35
C ASP A 65 14.21 -18.67 30.75
N ALA A 66 12.96 -18.87 30.34
CA ALA A 66 12.10 -17.79 29.83
C ALA A 66 11.81 -16.73 30.91
N LEU A 67 11.51 -17.15 32.13
CA LEU A 67 11.31 -16.25 33.26
C LEU A 67 12.59 -15.48 33.60
N LEU A 68 13.76 -16.15 33.56
CA LEU A 68 15.04 -15.51 33.76
C LEU A 68 15.32 -14.47 32.68
N MET A 69 15.11 -14.82 31.40
CA MET A 69 15.27 -13.91 30.26
C MET A 69 14.40 -12.66 30.42
N LEU A 70 13.13 -12.82 30.79
CA LEU A 70 12.22 -11.69 31.00
C LEU A 70 12.67 -10.77 32.15
N ARG A 71 13.18 -11.34 33.25
CA ARG A 71 13.75 -10.54 34.35
C ARG A 71 14.98 -9.77 33.89
N VAL A 72 15.90 -10.42 33.16
CA VAL A 72 17.09 -9.76 32.60
C VAL A 72 16.70 -8.62 31.67
N ILE A 73 15.72 -8.83 30.79
CA ILE A 73 15.23 -7.79 29.88
C ILE A 73 14.68 -6.60 30.68
N ARG A 74 13.83 -6.84 31.68
CA ARG A 74 13.29 -5.79 32.55
C ARG A 74 14.41 -5.02 33.24
N ASP A 75 15.34 -5.72 33.90
CA ASP A 75 16.42 -5.08 34.66
C ASP A 75 17.33 -4.24 33.73
N GLN A 76 17.56 -4.69 32.49
CA GLN A 76 18.30 -3.93 31.48
C GLN A 76 17.53 -2.71 30.96
N LEU A 77 16.21 -2.80 30.82
CA LEU A 77 15.36 -1.68 30.44
C LEU A 77 15.36 -0.59 31.53
N GLU A 78 15.27 -1.00 32.80
CA GLU A 78 15.30 -0.09 33.96
C GLU A 78 16.66 0.63 34.10
N GLN A 79 17.77 -0.06 33.84
CA GLN A 79 19.12 0.50 33.87
C GLN A 79 19.45 1.38 32.65
N GLY A 80 18.59 1.38 31.63
CA GLY A 80 18.81 2.04 30.36
C GLY A 80 19.68 1.21 29.41
N LEU A 81 19.10 0.82 28.28
CA LEU A 81 19.83 0.11 27.23
C LEU A 81 20.81 1.06 26.53
N ARG A 82 22.10 0.72 26.56
CA ARG A 82 23.08 1.36 25.68
C ARG A 82 22.80 0.97 24.23
N ARG A 83 22.95 1.93 23.31
CA ARG A 83 22.80 1.67 21.88
C ARG A 83 23.73 0.54 21.46
N LYS A 84 23.17 -0.51 20.85
CA LYS A 84 23.96 -1.62 20.31
C LYS A 84 24.93 -1.07 19.27
N THR A 85 26.21 -1.18 19.57
CA THR A 85 27.28 -0.79 18.66
C THR A 85 27.76 -2.05 17.95
N VAL A 86 27.74 -2.03 16.62
CA VAL A 86 28.18 -3.16 15.78
C VAL A 86 29.37 -2.70 14.95
N SER A 87 30.33 -3.60 14.73
CA SER A 87 31.54 -3.33 13.93
C SER A 87 31.36 -3.67 12.44
N TYR A 88 30.18 -4.14 12.05
CA TYR A 88 29.85 -4.52 10.68
C TYR A 88 28.81 -3.55 10.09
N SER A 89 28.92 -3.30 8.80
CA SER A 89 27.88 -2.62 8.03
C SER A 89 26.72 -3.58 7.78
N PHE A 90 25.52 -3.19 8.17
CA PHE A 90 24.32 -3.94 7.82
C PHE A 90 23.88 -3.56 6.40
N GLU A 91 24.06 -4.49 5.46
CA GLU A 91 23.57 -4.32 4.11
C GLU A 91 22.12 -4.80 4.02
N GLN A 92 21.22 -3.91 3.60
CA GLN A 92 19.83 -4.29 3.34
C GLN A 92 19.75 -5.11 2.06
N THR A 93 19.69 -6.43 2.19
CA THR A 93 19.47 -7.31 1.05
C THR A 93 18.04 -7.16 0.51
N ALA A 94 17.83 -7.49 -0.77
CA ALA A 94 16.49 -7.52 -1.35
C ALA A 94 15.53 -8.44 -0.57
N MET A 95 16.06 -9.54 -0.01
CA MET A 95 15.30 -10.46 0.84
C MET A 95 14.93 -9.84 2.19
N TRP A 96 15.83 -9.08 2.82
CA TRP A 96 15.50 -8.33 4.04
C TRP A 96 14.43 -7.28 3.79
N GLN A 97 14.53 -6.53 2.69
CA GLN A 97 13.51 -5.54 2.31
C GLN A 97 12.17 -6.20 1.95
N SER A 98 12.18 -7.38 1.34
CA SER A 98 10.98 -8.16 1.09
C SER A 98 10.35 -8.64 2.40
N ALA A 99 11.16 -9.21 3.30
CA ALA A 99 10.71 -9.65 4.61
C ALA A 99 10.14 -8.50 5.45
N GLN A 100 10.76 -7.32 5.44
CA GLN A 100 10.25 -6.14 6.14
C GLN A 100 8.92 -5.64 5.55
N ARG A 101 8.75 -5.70 4.21
CA ARG A 101 7.49 -5.33 3.55
C ARG A 101 6.37 -6.35 3.79
N GLN A 102 6.71 -7.63 3.82
CA GLN A 102 5.78 -8.74 4.10
C GLN A 102 5.47 -8.89 5.60
N ALA A 103 6.38 -8.47 6.47
CA ALA A 103 6.15 -8.36 7.90
C ALA A 103 5.23 -7.17 8.26
N GLY A 104 4.85 -6.35 7.28
CA GLY A 104 3.87 -5.28 7.39
C GLY A 104 2.49 -5.85 7.73
N GLU A 105 2.11 -5.66 8.99
CA GLU A 105 0.94 -6.17 9.69
C GLU A 105 -0.38 -6.17 8.91
N LEU A 106 -0.99 -7.34 8.85
CA LEU A 106 -2.43 -7.46 9.11
C LEU A 106 -2.59 -8.37 10.33
N ARG A 107 -3.03 -7.77 11.44
CA ARG A 107 -3.53 -8.49 12.61
C ARG A 107 -4.74 -7.73 13.14
N PHE A 108 -5.93 -8.14 12.70
CA PHE A 108 -7.16 -7.74 13.36
C PHE A 108 -7.37 -8.65 14.57
N ASP A 109 -7.05 -8.10 15.74
CA ASP A 109 -7.82 -8.23 16.96
C ASP A 109 -7.13 -7.41 18.04
N SER A 110 -7.74 -6.27 18.41
CA SER A 110 -7.30 -5.44 19.54
C SER A 110 -7.38 -6.17 20.89
N ASN A 111 -7.98 -7.37 20.94
CA ASN A 111 -8.27 -8.12 22.16
C ASN A 111 -7.58 -9.50 22.24
N GLY A 112 -6.69 -9.85 21.30
CA GLY A 112 -5.86 -11.05 21.41
C GLY A 112 -6.59 -12.40 21.27
N TYR A 113 -7.78 -12.44 20.64
CA TYR A 113 -8.55 -13.66 20.41
C TYR A 113 -8.66 -14.04 18.92
N GLY A 114 -7.51 -14.36 18.32
CA GLY A 114 -7.41 -15.44 17.33
C GLY A 114 -8.43 -15.49 16.18
N ASP A 115 -8.60 -14.41 15.42
CA ASP A 115 -8.93 -14.52 13.99
C ASP A 115 -8.32 -13.36 13.18
N SER A 116 -6.98 -13.33 13.10
CA SER A 116 -6.28 -12.30 12.34
C SER A 116 -6.44 -12.56 10.83
N VAL A 117 -7.19 -11.72 10.13
CA VAL A 117 -7.16 -11.66 8.66
C VAL A 117 -5.71 -11.39 8.21
N THR A 118 -5.20 -12.18 7.29
CA THR A 118 -3.85 -12.00 6.74
C THR A 118 -3.87 -11.12 5.48
N LEU A 119 -2.71 -10.60 5.08
CA LEU A 119 -2.58 -9.88 3.81
C LEU A 119 -3.02 -10.71 2.61
N GLU A 120 -2.66 -11.99 2.57
CA GLU A 120 -3.09 -12.84 1.47
C GLU A 120 -4.60 -13.04 1.46
N SER A 121 -5.25 -13.18 2.63
CA SER A 121 -6.71 -13.27 2.71
C SER A 121 -7.41 -12.02 2.18
N LEU A 122 -6.92 -10.82 2.54
CA LEU A 122 -7.45 -9.57 1.99
C LEU A 122 -7.22 -9.45 0.48
N LEU A 123 -6.03 -9.84 0.01
CA LEU A 123 -5.69 -9.80 -1.41
C LEU A 123 -6.50 -10.81 -2.22
N ASP A 124 -6.83 -11.96 -1.66
CA ASP A 124 -7.69 -12.95 -2.31
C ASP A 124 -9.08 -12.38 -2.57
N GLU A 125 -9.71 -11.74 -1.58
CA GLU A 125 -10.99 -11.04 -1.77
C GLU A 125 -10.90 -9.97 -2.88
N LEU A 126 -9.85 -9.14 -2.86
CA LEU A 126 -9.67 -8.12 -3.89
C LEU A 126 -9.43 -8.73 -5.30
N ARG A 127 -8.72 -9.85 -5.39
CA ARG A 127 -8.47 -10.57 -6.66
C ARG A 127 -9.78 -11.11 -7.25
N LEU A 128 -10.72 -11.53 -6.40
CA LEU A 128 -12.05 -12.00 -6.83
C LEU A 128 -12.90 -10.86 -7.44
N GLU A 129 -12.59 -9.59 -7.18
CA GLU A 129 -13.23 -8.44 -7.84
C GLU A 129 -12.75 -8.18 -9.28
N GLY A 130 -11.85 -9.00 -9.82
CA GLY A 130 -11.48 -8.99 -11.24
C GLY A 130 -10.77 -7.71 -11.70
N PRO A 131 -11.30 -6.94 -12.67
CA PRO A 131 -10.64 -5.73 -13.18
C PRO A 131 -10.25 -4.71 -12.11
N LYS A 132 -11.04 -4.59 -11.03
CA LYS A 132 -10.76 -3.68 -9.92
C LYS A 132 -9.44 -3.98 -9.22
N TYR A 133 -9.01 -5.25 -9.16
CA TYR A 133 -7.68 -5.59 -8.63
C TYR A 133 -6.57 -4.86 -9.41
N LYS A 134 -6.68 -4.79 -10.74
CA LYS A 134 -5.67 -4.11 -11.57
C LYS A 134 -5.64 -2.61 -11.30
N GLU A 135 -6.81 -1.99 -11.09
CA GLU A 135 -6.93 -0.57 -10.74
C GLU A 135 -6.29 -0.29 -9.39
N HIS A 136 -6.68 -1.02 -8.34
CA HIS A 136 -6.11 -0.88 -7.01
C HIS A 136 -4.61 -1.18 -6.97
N ARG A 137 -4.14 -2.19 -7.72
CA ARG A 137 -2.71 -2.50 -7.84
C ARG A 137 -1.93 -1.33 -8.45
N ASN A 138 -2.47 -0.69 -9.48
CA ASN A 138 -1.82 0.45 -10.12
C ASN A 138 -1.78 1.68 -9.18
N GLU A 139 -2.86 1.95 -8.44
CA GLU A 139 -2.85 3.03 -7.43
C GLU A 139 -1.89 2.74 -6.28
N ALA A 140 -1.83 1.49 -5.81
CA ALA A 140 -0.86 1.07 -4.80
C ALA A 140 0.59 1.24 -5.28
N LEU A 141 0.89 0.91 -6.54
CA LEU A 141 2.21 1.13 -7.14
C LEU A 141 2.54 2.62 -7.25
N ARG A 142 1.58 3.46 -7.65
CA ARG A 142 1.76 4.93 -7.68
C ARG A 142 2.07 5.47 -6.29
N ARG A 143 1.31 5.05 -5.27
CA ARG A 143 1.57 5.41 -3.87
C ARG A 143 2.96 4.97 -3.42
N PHE A 144 3.32 3.71 -3.70
CA PHE A 144 4.62 3.15 -3.33
C PHE A 144 5.80 3.96 -3.92
N PHE A 145 5.77 4.24 -5.23
CA PHE A 145 6.85 5.01 -5.86
C PHE A 145 6.87 6.47 -5.41
N ALA A 146 5.72 7.08 -5.15
CA ALA A 146 5.66 8.43 -4.61
C ALA A 146 6.29 8.50 -3.20
N LEU A 147 6.01 7.54 -2.33
CA LEU A 147 6.61 7.48 -0.99
C LEU A 147 8.12 7.21 -1.06
N ARG A 148 8.56 6.28 -1.91
CA ARG A 148 9.98 6.01 -2.13
C ARG A 148 10.73 7.24 -2.64
N GLU A 149 10.12 8.03 -3.52
CA GLU A 149 10.70 9.27 -4.01
C GLU A 149 10.71 10.37 -2.94
N ALA A 150 9.66 10.46 -2.12
CA ALA A 150 9.63 11.37 -0.98
C ALA A 150 10.74 11.05 0.03
N GLU A 151 10.99 9.76 0.30
CA GLU A 151 12.11 9.30 1.12
C GLU A 151 13.46 9.67 0.50
N ARG A 152 13.64 9.42 -0.81
CA ARG A 152 14.87 9.76 -1.55
C ARG A 152 15.18 11.25 -1.48
N LEU A 153 14.15 12.08 -1.62
CA LEU A 153 14.23 13.54 -1.52
C LEU A 153 14.25 14.04 -0.07
N ARG A 154 14.10 13.15 0.91
CA ARG A 154 14.01 13.47 2.35
C ARG A 154 12.94 14.52 2.66
N LEU A 155 11.78 14.40 2.01
CA LEU A 155 10.66 15.31 2.23
C LEU A 155 10.11 15.15 3.64
N ASN A 156 10.19 16.24 4.40
CA ASN A 156 9.63 16.33 5.73
C ASN A 156 8.30 17.09 5.68
N VAL A 157 7.26 16.50 6.28
CA VAL A 157 5.93 17.10 6.36
C VAL A 157 5.81 17.75 7.73
N ASP A 158 5.70 19.08 7.72
CA ASP A 158 5.44 19.84 8.94
C ASP A 158 3.99 19.63 9.45
N ALA A 159 3.75 20.03 10.70
CA ALA A 159 2.44 19.87 11.33
C ALA A 159 1.31 20.63 10.59
N GLN A 160 1.63 21.75 9.94
CA GLN A 160 0.64 22.56 9.23
C GLN A 160 0.19 21.84 7.96
N ARG A 161 1.13 21.32 7.15
CA ARG A 161 0.82 20.51 5.96
C ARG A 161 0.05 19.26 6.32
N LYS A 162 0.43 18.55 7.39
CA LYS A 162 -0.34 17.40 7.88
C LYS A 162 -1.79 17.77 8.16
N ARG A 163 -2.03 18.85 8.90
CA ARG A 163 -3.39 19.34 9.21
C ARG A 163 -4.17 19.74 7.97
N THR A 164 -3.54 20.40 7.00
CA THR A 164 -4.19 20.73 5.73
C THR A 164 -4.58 19.45 4.97
N THR A 165 -3.69 18.47 4.87
CA THR A 165 -3.99 17.19 4.21
C THR A 165 -5.09 16.42 4.93
N GLU A 166 -5.10 16.41 6.27
CA GLU A 166 -6.18 15.81 7.06
C GLU A 166 -7.52 16.50 6.81
N ALA A 167 -7.55 17.84 6.78
CA ALA A 167 -8.76 18.60 6.53
C ALA A 167 -9.33 18.33 5.12
N GLU A 168 -8.46 18.30 4.09
CA GLU A 168 -8.85 17.93 2.74
C GLU A 168 -9.36 16.49 2.68
N PHE A 169 -8.65 15.54 3.30
CA PHE A 169 -9.02 14.14 3.34
C PHE A 169 -10.42 13.93 3.95
N ARG A 170 -10.70 14.65 5.04
CA ARG A 170 -12.00 14.64 5.72
C ARG A 170 -13.09 15.28 4.88
N GLN A 171 -12.81 16.42 4.24
CA GLN A 171 -13.76 17.11 3.38
C GLN A 171 -14.17 16.25 2.17
N GLU A 172 -13.21 15.57 1.53
CA GLU A 172 -13.46 14.69 0.38
C GLU A 172 -14.35 13.47 0.72
N ARG A 173 -14.49 13.14 2.01
CA ARG A 173 -15.19 11.94 2.51
C ARG A 173 -16.34 12.27 3.45
N ASP A 174 -16.73 13.53 3.52
CA ASP A 174 -17.79 14.03 4.41
C ASP A 174 -17.57 13.67 5.90
N LEU A 175 -16.32 13.57 6.34
CA LEU A 175 -15.92 13.26 7.73
C LEU A 175 -15.84 14.55 8.57
N VAL A 176 -16.96 15.26 8.63
CA VAL A 176 -17.02 16.64 9.15
C VAL A 176 -16.72 16.71 10.65
N ASP A 177 -17.27 15.79 11.44
CA ASP A 177 -17.08 15.77 12.90
C ASP A 177 -16.11 14.66 13.38
N THR A 178 -15.71 14.78 14.64
CA THR A 178 -14.76 13.84 15.28
C THR A 178 -15.38 12.45 15.47
N ALA A 179 -16.70 12.33 15.61
CA ALA A 179 -17.37 11.05 15.78
C ALA A 179 -17.38 10.26 14.46
N ALA A 180 -17.67 10.92 13.34
CA ALA A 180 -17.59 10.38 11.99
C ALA A 180 -16.16 9.91 11.66
N LEU A 181 -15.15 10.74 11.97
CA LEU A 181 -13.75 10.35 11.78
C LEU A 181 -13.39 9.12 12.63
N LYS A 182 -13.79 9.10 13.91
CA LYS A 182 -13.51 7.95 14.79
C LYS A 182 -14.20 6.69 14.28
N HIS A 183 -15.44 6.79 13.83
CA HIS A 183 -16.17 5.66 13.25
C HIS A 183 -15.49 5.14 11.98
N TRP A 184 -15.08 6.04 11.08
CA TRP A 184 -14.33 5.68 9.88
C TRP A 184 -13.01 4.98 10.25
N MET A 185 -12.25 5.49 11.23
CA MET A 185 -11.02 4.86 11.69
C MET A 185 -11.26 3.46 12.26
N THR A 186 -12.30 3.28 13.07
CA THR A 186 -12.67 1.96 13.60
C THR A 186 -13.01 0.98 12.47
N ASN A 187 -13.79 1.41 11.47
CA ASN A 187 -14.16 0.56 10.33
C ASN A 187 -12.99 0.22 9.40
N ASN A 188 -11.88 0.97 9.49
CA ASN A 188 -10.66 0.73 8.73
C ASN A 188 -9.54 0.15 9.61
N ASP A 189 -9.87 -0.24 10.85
CA ASP A 189 -8.94 -0.81 11.82
C ASP A 189 -7.70 0.06 12.09
N LEU A 190 -7.90 1.38 12.12
CA LEU A 190 -6.85 2.37 12.33
C LEU A 190 -6.85 2.91 13.76
N SER A 191 -5.69 2.80 14.41
CA SER A 191 -5.38 3.62 15.60
C SER A 191 -5.10 5.07 15.23
N CYS A 192 -5.16 5.98 16.20
CA CYS A 192 -4.81 7.40 16.00
C CYS A 192 -3.38 7.58 15.45
N HIS A 193 -2.43 6.75 15.89
CA HIS A 193 -1.05 6.82 15.40
C HIS A 193 -0.93 6.35 13.94
N GLN A 194 -1.63 5.27 13.57
CA GLN A 194 -1.66 4.79 12.19
C GLN A 194 -2.33 5.81 11.26
N PHE A 195 -3.41 6.45 11.72
CA PHE A 195 -4.06 7.53 10.97
C PHE A 195 -3.13 8.74 10.79
N ASP A 196 -2.43 9.18 11.83
CA ASP A 196 -1.44 10.25 11.74
C ASP A 196 -0.32 9.94 10.73
N THR A 197 0.18 8.70 10.75
CA THR A 197 1.18 8.22 9.79
C THR A 197 0.61 8.22 8.37
N LEU A 198 -0.62 7.74 8.20
CA LEU A 198 -1.32 7.72 6.91
C LEU A 198 -1.47 9.14 6.33
N MET A 199 -1.76 10.14 7.16
CA MET A 199 -1.89 11.54 6.72
C MET A 199 -0.55 12.18 6.34
N ILE A 200 0.53 11.83 7.05
CA ILE A 200 1.89 12.25 6.66
C ILE A 200 2.27 11.65 5.30
N ASP A 201 1.99 10.37 5.10
CA ASP A 201 2.27 9.70 3.84
C ASP A 201 1.39 10.24 2.71
N GLU A 202 0.12 10.54 2.98
CA GLU A 202 -0.76 11.20 2.02
C GLU A 202 -0.23 12.57 1.60
N ALA A 203 0.25 13.37 2.55
CA ALA A 203 0.86 14.67 2.26
C ALA A 203 2.12 14.53 1.38
N ARG A 204 2.94 13.50 1.63
CA ARG A 204 4.12 13.17 0.81
C ARG A 204 3.72 12.76 -0.61
N VAL A 205 2.70 11.91 -0.74
CA VAL A 205 2.19 11.45 -2.05
C VAL A 205 1.71 12.63 -2.87
N LYS A 206 0.83 13.47 -2.30
CA LYS A 206 0.32 14.69 -2.96
C LYS A 206 1.46 15.63 -3.38
N TRP A 207 2.47 15.80 -2.52
CA TRP A 207 3.63 16.65 -2.83
C TRP A 207 4.45 16.07 -3.99
N VAL A 208 4.81 14.79 -3.96
CA VAL A 208 5.60 14.18 -5.03
C VAL A 208 4.84 14.17 -6.35
N GLN A 209 3.54 13.89 -6.35
CA GLN A 209 2.72 13.96 -7.55
C GLN A 209 2.76 15.35 -8.18
N LYS A 210 2.64 16.41 -7.36
CA LYS A 210 2.75 17.80 -7.82
C LYS A 210 4.14 18.14 -8.36
N LEU A 211 5.20 17.62 -7.74
CA LEU A 211 6.58 17.79 -8.25
C LEU A 211 6.79 17.06 -9.59
N ALA A 212 6.21 15.87 -9.74
CA ALA A 212 6.37 15.02 -10.90
C ALA A 212 5.52 15.46 -12.11
N GLU A 213 4.56 16.37 -11.94
CA GLU A 213 3.60 16.75 -12.98
C GLU A 213 4.26 17.19 -14.29
N VAL A 214 5.34 17.99 -14.22
CA VAL A 214 6.08 18.45 -15.41
C VAL A 214 6.78 17.28 -16.12
N ALA A 215 7.42 16.39 -15.36
CA ALA A 215 8.08 15.22 -15.92
C ALA A 215 7.06 14.25 -16.54
N ALA A 216 5.92 14.02 -15.87
CA ALA A 216 4.85 13.16 -16.36
C ALA A 216 4.31 13.62 -17.72
N ARG A 217 4.14 14.93 -17.92
CA ARG A 217 3.72 15.50 -19.21
C ARG A 217 4.68 15.16 -20.35
N SER A 218 5.99 15.13 -20.06
CA SER A 218 7.02 14.82 -21.06
C SER A 218 7.01 13.34 -21.48
N CYS A 219 6.47 12.45 -20.64
CA CYS A 219 6.35 11.02 -20.91
C CYS A 219 5.01 10.61 -21.57
N LEU A 220 4.05 11.54 -21.70
CA LEU A 220 2.75 11.25 -22.32
C LEU A 220 2.86 10.74 -23.77
N PRO A 221 3.73 11.26 -24.64
CA PRO A 221 3.83 10.75 -26.01
C PRO A 221 4.17 9.26 -26.07
N GLU A 222 5.12 8.79 -25.27
CA GLU A 222 5.52 7.38 -25.19
C GLU A 222 4.37 6.53 -24.64
N GLN A 223 3.69 7.00 -23.60
CA GLN A 223 2.52 6.30 -23.07
C GLN A 223 1.38 6.19 -24.09
N LEU A 224 1.12 7.23 -24.86
CA LEU A 224 0.11 7.22 -25.93
C LEU A 224 0.49 6.31 -27.09
N ARG A 225 1.79 6.12 -27.36
CA ARG A 225 2.26 5.15 -28.36
C ARG A 225 2.01 3.72 -27.87
N LEU A 226 2.24 3.45 -26.58
CA LEU A 226 1.94 2.16 -25.96
C LEU A 226 0.44 1.87 -25.90
N SER A 227 -0.40 2.87 -25.66
CA SER A 227 -1.87 2.69 -25.68
C SER A 227 -2.47 2.60 -27.08
N GLY A 228 -1.71 3.00 -28.12
CA GLY A 228 -2.18 3.08 -29.50
C GLY A 228 -2.94 4.37 -29.84
N ASP A 229 -3.12 5.30 -28.88
CA ASP A 229 -3.84 6.55 -29.10
C ASP A 229 -3.04 7.62 -29.84
N TYR A 230 -1.70 7.52 -29.82
CA TYR A 230 -0.82 8.56 -30.36
C TYR A 230 -1.11 8.91 -31.82
N PRO A 231 -1.20 7.95 -32.78
CA PRO A 231 -1.41 8.29 -34.19
C PRO A 231 -2.72 9.05 -34.42
N ARG A 232 -3.80 8.61 -33.76
CA ARG A 232 -5.12 9.25 -33.85
C ARG A 232 -5.09 10.68 -33.35
N LEU A 233 -4.47 10.92 -32.19
CA LEU A 233 -4.42 12.24 -31.56
C LEU A 233 -3.53 13.21 -32.36
N VAL A 234 -2.38 12.76 -32.86
CA VAL A 234 -1.48 13.59 -33.68
C VAL A 234 -2.12 13.95 -35.02
N ALA A 235 -2.73 12.97 -35.72
CA ALA A 235 -3.42 13.22 -36.98
C ALA A 235 -4.55 14.24 -36.80
N ARG A 236 -5.38 14.07 -35.76
CA ARG A 236 -6.45 15.01 -35.42
C ARG A 236 -5.92 16.40 -35.08
N ALA A 237 -4.84 16.49 -34.31
CA ALA A 237 -4.22 17.77 -33.96
C ALA A 237 -3.66 18.49 -35.19
N ALA A 238 -2.98 17.78 -36.10
CA ALA A 238 -2.45 18.33 -37.34
C ALA A 238 -3.57 18.81 -38.28
N HIS A 239 -4.61 17.99 -38.48
CA HIS A 239 -5.76 18.33 -39.30
C HIS A 239 -6.47 19.59 -38.77
N LYS A 240 -6.76 19.62 -37.46
CA LYS A 240 -7.35 20.78 -36.81
C LYS A 240 -6.50 22.05 -36.96
N ASN A 241 -5.18 21.93 -36.81
CA ASN A 241 -4.27 23.06 -36.99
C ASN A 241 -4.29 23.59 -38.42
N GLY A 242 -4.24 22.70 -39.41
CA GLY A 242 -4.32 23.06 -40.83
C GLY A 242 -5.63 23.75 -41.20
N LEU A 243 -6.75 23.21 -40.71
CA LEU A 243 -8.08 23.78 -40.92
C LEU A 243 -8.21 25.19 -40.33
N LEU A 244 -7.83 25.37 -39.08
CA LEU A 244 -7.91 26.68 -38.43
C LEU A 244 -6.94 27.69 -39.06
N HIS A 245 -5.82 27.21 -39.60
CA HIS A 245 -4.90 28.04 -40.37
C HIS A 245 -5.53 28.53 -41.68
N SER A 246 -6.15 27.65 -42.47
CA SER A 246 -6.79 28.02 -43.73
C SER A 246 -7.97 29.00 -43.54
N MET A 247 -8.69 28.88 -42.42
CA MET A 247 -9.75 29.82 -42.03
C MET A 247 -9.24 31.13 -41.43
N ARG A 248 -7.92 31.31 -41.27
CA ARG A 248 -7.31 32.44 -40.52
C ARG A 248 -7.79 32.55 -39.07
N MET A 249 -8.30 31.46 -38.49
CA MET A 249 -8.83 31.35 -37.13
C MET A 249 -7.87 30.63 -36.19
N ARG A 250 -6.57 31.00 -36.21
CA ARG A 250 -5.55 30.37 -35.35
C ARG A 250 -5.82 30.59 -33.85
N ASN A 251 -6.26 31.79 -33.51
CA ASN A 251 -6.59 32.23 -32.14
C ASN A 251 -8.01 32.81 -32.11
N PRO A 252 -9.05 31.97 -32.21
CA PRO A 252 -10.43 32.42 -32.23
C PRO A 252 -10.79 33.05 -30.88
N ARG A 253 -11.62 34.10 -30.92
CA ARG A 253 -12.22 34.70 -29.73
C ARG A 253 -13.72 34.43 -29.70
N LEU A 254 -14.34 34.51 -28.53
CA LEU A 254 -15.77 34.26 -28.35
C LEU A 254 -16.62 35.17 -29.26
N GLU A 255 -16.23 36.45 -29.36
CA GLU A 255 -16.93 37.45 -30.17
C GLU A 255 -16.90 37.09 -31.66
N SER A 256 -15.79 36.53 -32.14
CA SER A 256 -15.62 36.13 -33.54
C SER A 256 -16.46 34.91 -33.94
N VAL A 257 -16.95 34.15 -32.96
CA VAL A 257 -17.77 32.94 -33.18
C VAL A 257 -19.25 33.19 -32.84
N GLY A 258 -19.56 34.30 -32.18
CA GLY A 258 -20.91 34.65 -31.74
C GLY A 258 -21.41 33.76 -30.60
N LEU A 259 -20.52 33.35 -29.69
CA LEU A 259 -20.85 32.51 -28.53
C LEU A 259 -20.47 33.20 -27.23
N THR A 260 -21.27 32.98 -26.18
CA THR A 260 -20.86 33.25 -24.80
C THR A 260 -20.01 32.11 -24.25
N TYR A 261 -19.24 32.38 -23.19
CA TYR A 261 -18.44 31.33 -22.54
C TYR A 261 -19.32 30.21 -21.94
N GLY A 262 -20.49 30.56 -21.37
CA GLY A 262 -21.43 29.59 -20.81
C GLY A 262 -22.04 28.67 -21.86
N GLU A 263 -22.32 29.17 -23.08
CA GLU A 263 -22.77 28.33 -24.19
C GLU A 263 -21.68 27.37 -24.68
N LEU A 264 -20.43 27.84 -24.74
CA LEU A 264 -19.28 26.99 -25.09
C LEU A 264 -19.07 25.86 -24.07
N LEU A 265 -19.18 26.17 -22.77
CA LEU A 265 -19.06 25.18 -21.70
C LEU A 265 -20.20 24.16 -21.76
N ARG A 266 -21.46 24.60 -21.88
CA ARG A 266 -22.61 23.69 -22.03
C ARG A 266 -22.45 22.79 -23.24
N TRP A 267 -22.05 23.33 -24.38
CA TRP A 267 -21.78 22.50 -25.56
C TRP A 267 -20.68 21.45 -25.29
N TYR A 268 -19.55 21.84 -24.69
CA TYR A 268 -18.46 20.90 -24.44
C TYR A 268 -18.86 19.81 -23.43
N PHE A 269 -19.38 20.18 -22.27
CA PHE A 269 -19.71 19.22 -21.23
C PHE A 269 -20.92 18.37 -21.63
N GLU A 270 -22.02 18.97 -22.05
CA GLU A 270 -23.27 18.24 -22.27
C GLU A 270 -23.30 17.51 -23.62
N LYS A 271 -22.73 18.09 -24.68
CA LYS A 271 -22.78 17.49 -26.03
C LYS A 271 -21.55 16.70 -26.40
N VAL A 272 -20.35 17.11 -25.97
CA VAL A 272 -19.11 16.40 -26.33
C VAL A 272 -18.76 15.34 -25.29
N LEU A 273 -18.87 15.66 -24.00
CA LEU A 273 -18.50 14.74 -22.92
C LEU A 273 -19.70 13.95 -22.34
N GLY A 274 -20.93 14.42 -22.53
CA GLY A 274 -22.12 13.78 -21.95
C GLY A 274 -22.28 13.98 -20.43
N HIS A 275 -21.69 15.04 -19.88
CA HIS A 275 -21.71 15.36 -18.45
C HIS A 275 -22.26 16.76 -18.17
N THR A 276 -22.65 17.02 -16.91
CA THR A 276 -23.03 18.37 -16.48
C THR A 276 -21.81 19.27 -16.35
N VAL A 277 -22.04 20.59 -16.49
CA VAL A 277 -20.99 21.59 -16.32
C VAL A 277 -20.53 21.60 -14.84
N PRO A 278 -19.25 21.39 -14.54
CA PRO A 278 -18.74 21.43 -13.17
C PRO A 278 -18.93 22.80 -12.52
N ALA A 279 -19.15 22.82 -11.20
CA ALA A 279 -19.29 24.06 -10.45
C ALA A 279 -18.00 24.91 -10.44
N ASP A 280 -16.84 24.27 -10.36
CA ASP A 280 -15.52 24.91 -10.42
C ASP A 280 -14.78 24.51 -11.70
N ILE A 281 -14.95 25.33 -12.74
CA ILE A 281 -14.32 25.14 -14.05
C ILE A 281 -12.81 25.36 -14.01
N ASP A 282 -12.34 26.26 -13.14
CA ASP A 282 -10.92 26.58 -13.05
C ASP A 282 -10.13 25.46 -12.37
N LYS A 283 -10.73 24.81 -11.37
CA LYS A 283 -10.21 23.55 -10.83
C LYS A 283 -10.18 22.46 -11.89
N TYR A 284 -11.30 22.21 -12.58
CA TYR A 284 -11.37 21.20 -13.65
C TYR A 284 -10.29 21.40 -14.74
N ALA A 285 -10.10 22.64 -15.21
CA ALA A 285 -9.11 22.97 -16.21
C ALA A 285 -7.66 22.71 -15.71
N ARG A 286 -7.37 23.06 -14.45
CA ARG A 286 -6.06 22.79 -13.83
C ARG A 286 -5.80 21.30 -13.69
N ASP A 287 -6.81 20.52 -13.28
CA ASP A 287 -6.69 19.07 -13.09
C ASP A 287 -6.40 18.34 -14.42
N LEU A 288 -6.86 18.89 -15.56
CA LEU A 288 -6.50 18.41 -16.90
C LEU A 288 -5.13 18.90 -17.40
N GLY A 289 -4.41 19.70 -16.63
CA GLY A 289 -3.07 20.21 -16.97
C GLY A 289 -3.05 21.47 -17.85
N PHE A 290 -4.17 22.18 -17.99
CA PHE A 290 -4.17 23.47 -18.71
C PHE A 290 -3.44 24.54 -17.88
N ALA A 291 -2.58 25.32 -18.56
CA ALA A 291 -1.78 26.36 -17.91
C ALA A 291 -2.60 27.52 -17.34
N SER A 292 -3.81 27.74 -17.86
CA SER A 292 -4.73 28.78 -17.39
C SER A 292 -6.17 28.52 -17.86
N PRO A 293 -7.18 29.13 -17.22
CA PRO A 293 -8.56 29.11 -17.69
C PRO A 293 -8.69 29.59 -19.15
N ASP A 294 -7.88 30.58 -19.53
CA ASP A 294 -7.80 31.09 -20.89
C ASP A 294 -7.26 30.06 -21.89
N ALA A 295 -6.28 29.25 -21.49
CA ALA A 295 -5.76 28.17 -22.34
C ALA A 295 -6.83 27.10 -22.58
N PHE A 296 -7.60 26.75 -21.54
CA PHE A 296 -8.72 25.83 -21.65
C PHE A 296 -9.81 26.40 -22.58
N ARG A 297 -10.25 27.64 -22.35
CA ARG A 297 -11.22 28.33 -23.22
C ARG A 297 -10.80 28.33 -24.68
N ARG A 298 -9.53 28.63 -24.98
CA ARG A 298 -9.00 28.58 -26.35
C ARG A 298 -9.05 27.17 -26.95
N ALA A 299 -8.72 26.14 -26.17
CA ALA A 299 -8.79 24.76 -26.63
C ALA A 299 -10.23 24.35 -26.99
N LEU A 300 -11.21 24.74 -26.17
CA LEU A 300 -12.63 24.50 -26.41
C LEU A 300 -13.14 25.21 -27.67
N LEU A 301 -12.80 26.49 -27.86
CA LEU A 301 -13.18 27.24 -29.07
C LEU A 301 -12.64 26.59 -30.35
N ARG A 302 -11.39 26.12 -30.29
CA ARG A 302 -10.76 25.43 -31.41
C ARG A 302 -11.43 24.09 -31.71
N GLU A 303 -11.86 23.35 -30.69
CA GLU A 303 -12.66 22.13 -30.86
C GLU A 303 -14.05 22.44 -31.44
N TYR A 304 -14.70 23.51 -30.97
CA TYR A 304 -16.03 23.91 -31.46
C TYR A 304 -16.01 24.22 -32.95
N LEU A 305 -15.07 25.05 -33.40
CA LEU A 305 -14.91 25.40 -34.81
C LEU A 305 -14.58 24.18 -35.67
N TYR A 306 -13.71 23.30 -35.17
CA TYR A 306 -13.35 22.06 -35.84
C TYR A 306 -14.57 21.16 -36.06
N GLN A 307 -15.34 20.86 -35.02
CA GLN A 307 -16.52 20.00 -35.14
C GLN A 307 -17.67 20.64 -35.94
N ARG A 308 -17.79 21.97 -35.91
CA ARG A 308 -18.76 22.69 -36.74
C ARG A 308 -18.43 22.56 -38.23
N TYR A 309 -17.15 22.59 -38.56
CA TYR A 309 -16.69 22.41 -39.94
C TYR A 309 -16.88 20.97 -40.43
N GLU A 310 -16.46 19.98 -39.65
CA GLU A 310 -16.62 18.55 -40.00
C GLU A 310 -18.09 18.22 -40.29
N ARG A 311 -19.01 18.64 -39.41
CA ARG A 311 -20.46 18.45 -39.62
C ARG A 311 -21.00 19.12 -40.88
N ARG A 312 -20.46 20.28 -41.27
CA ARG A 312 -20.86 20.99 -42.49
C ARG A 312 -20.37 20.28 -43.76
N ASN A 313 -19.20 19.66 -43.70
CA ASN A 313 -18.65 18.88 -44.80
C ASN A 313 -19.32 17.50 -44.95
N GLU A 314 -19.68 16.85 -43.86
CA GLU A 314 -20.46 15.61 -43.86
C GLU A 314 -21.83 15.84 -44.52
N THR A 315 -22.58 16.85 -44.07
CA THR A 315 -23.87 17.23 -44.67
C THR A 315 -23.79 17.76 -46.09
N SER A 316 -22.62 18.24 -46.54
CA SER A 316 -22.40 18.60 -47.94
C SER A 316 -22.06 17.38 -48.80
N SER A 317 -21.33 16.40 -48.27
CA SER A 317 -20.99 15.17 -48.99
C SER A 317 -22.21 14.25 -49.17
N GLU A 318 -23.12 14.21 -48.20
CA GLU A 318 -24.40 13.45 -48.30
C GLU A 318 -25.42 14.09 -49.25
N ARG A 319 -25.26 15.37 -49.62
CA ARG A 319 -26.14 16.06 -50.59
C ARG A 319 -25.68 15.93 -52.05
N PHE A 320 -24.47 15.41 -52.27
CA PHE A 320 -23.86 15.27 -53.60
C PHE A 320 -23.45 13.80 -53.92
N GLY A 321 -23.85 12.83 -53.10
CA GLY A 321 -23.78 11.40 -53.39
C GLY A 321 -25.15 10.83 -53.68
#